data_AF-A0A084SRQ4-F1
#
_entry.id   AF-A0A084SRQ4-F1
#
_cell.length_a   1.000
_cell.length_b   1.000
_cell.length_c   1.000
_cell.angle_alpha   90.00
_cell.angle_beta   90.00
_cell.angle_gamma   90.00
#
_symmetry.space_group_name_H-M   'P 1'
#
loop_
_entity.id
_entity.type
_entity.pdbx_description
1 polymer ?
#
loop_
_entity_poly.entity_id
_entity_poly.type
_entity_poly.pdbx_seq_one_letter_code
_entity_poly.pdbx_strand_id
1 'polypeptide(L)'
;MPDWEEDGEEQPFEVIPGSGHYHALIGTDPIDVGAEMQIAEKLSLECDEPVYSIERANDPWTVMSWRNGALEILEVGPEALAKSLGCPLPGSDESSDPAVRKPLRKVAWAEGVRAEDALRVLEEDAGEPVPPGQYRLEDRPRGLLISSGTSDIGYADLTVSERLPRARVYGVVASPNLDTFFVNVLQGGECIGQFAQPPYEIPHFPVVHEIMGEQSPERILAALGIPAEWFRNE
;
A
#
# COMPACT_ATOMS: atom_id res chain seq x y z
N MET A 1 -17.76 4.95 26.20
CA MET A 1 -17.90 3.72 25.39
C MET A 1 -19.13 3.92 24.53
N PRO A 2 -19.04 3.86 23.20
CA PRO A 2 -20.22 3.95 22.36
C PRO A 2 -20.94 2.59 22.30
N ASP A 3 -22.27 2.64 22.23
CA ASP A 3 -23.20 1.51 22.30
C ASP A 3 -23.28 0.74 20.97
N TRP A 4 -22.35 -0.19 20.72
CA TRP A 4 -22.37 -1.08 19.54
C TRP A 4 -22.65 -2.55 19.88
N GLU A 5 -23.30 -2.84 21.01
CA GLU A 5 -23.61 -4.21 21.47
C GLU A 5 -24.98 -4.77 21.01
N GLU A 6 -25.69 -4.12 20.08
CA GLU A 6 -26.98 -4.63 19.57
C GLU A 6 -26.94 -4.94 18.07
N ASP A 7 -26.37 -6.09 17.71
CA ASP A 7 -27.03 -7.11 16.88
C ASP A 7 -26.06 -8.27 16.63
N GLY A 8 -26.55 -9.51 16.71
CA GLY A 8 -25.76 -10.76 16.67
C GLY A 8 -25.12 -11.10 15.31
N GLU A 9 -24.70 -10.11 14.52
CA GLU A 9 -23.82 -10.30 13.37
C GLU A 9 -22.37 -10.11 13.83
N GLU A 10 -21.48 -11.06 13.51
CA GLU A 10 -20.04 -10.89 13.74
C GLU A 10 -19.59 -9.61 13.01
N GLN A 11 -19.20 -8.59 13.78
CA GLN A 11 -18.70 -7.34 13.20
C GLN A 11 -17.48 -7.67 12.32
N PRO A 12 -17.32 -7.04 11.14
CA PRO A 12 -16.23 -7.34 10.19
C PRO A 12 -14.86 -6.84 10.71
N PHE A 13 -14.78 -6.52 12.00
CA PHE A 13 -13.58 -6.07 12.67
C PHE A 13 -13.55 -6.59 14.10
N GLU A 14 -12.34 -6.86 14.59
CA GLU A 14 -12.06 -7.17 15.98
C GLU A 14 -11.47 -5.94 16.67
N VAL A 15 -11.94 -5.67 17.89
CA VAL A 15 -11.31 -4.67 18.77
C VAL A 15 -10.22 -5.37 19.58
N ILE A 16 -8.96 -5.07 19.29
CA ILE A 16 -7.84 -5.52 20.12
C ILE A 16 -7.55 -4.45 21.17
N PRO A 17 -7.83 -4.72 22.46
CA PRO A 17 -7.55 -3.76 23.51
C PRO A 17 -6.03 -3.61 23.67
N GLY A 18 -5.52 -2.42 23.37
CA GLY A 18 -4.14 -2.07 23.72
C GLY A 18 -3.94 -1.94 25.23
N SER A 19 -2.70 -2.15 25.66
CA SER A 19 -2.27 -1.96 27.05
C SER A 19 -1.91 -0.50 27.39
N GLY A 20 -2.00 0.42 26.42
CA GLY A 20 -1.75 1.85 26.53
C GLY A 20 -2.99 2.72 26.31
N HIS A 21 -2.81 3.95 25.81
CA HIS A 21 -3.91 4.90 25.56
C HIS A 21 -4.75 4.60 24.30
N TYR A 22 -4.35 3.61 23.51
CA TYR A 22 -4.93 3.32 22.22
C TYR A 22 -5.41 1.87 22.15
N HIS A 23 -6.53 1.65 21.49
CA HIS A 23 -7.02 0.33 21.09
C HIS A 23 -6.89 0.19 19.57
N ALA A 24 -6.76 -1.03 19.08
CA ALA A 24 -6.70 -1.30 17.64
C ALA A 24 -8.04 -1.87 17.17
N LEU A 25 -8.48 -1.42 16.00
CA LEU A 25 -9.54 -2.06 15.23
C LEU A 25 -8.88 -2.79 14.06
N ILE A 26 -9.12 -4.08 13.94
CA ILE A 26 -8.51 -4.91 12.90
C ILE A 26 -9.62 -5.54 12.08
N GLY A 27 -9.68 -5.24 10.78
CA GLY A 27 -10.58 -5.94 9.85
C GLY A 27 -10.31 -7.44 9.88
N THR A 28 -11.37 -8.24 10.02
CA THR A 28 -11.29 -9.71 10.08
C THR A 28 -11.42 -10.34 8.69
N ASP A 29 -11.90 -9.59 7.70
CA ASP A 29 -11.99 -10.01 6.29
C ASP A 29 -10.86 -9.38 5.44
N PRO A 30 -10.01 -10.19 4.77
CA PRO A 30 -9.00 -9.70 3.83
C PRO A 30 -9.54 -8.92 2.62
N ILE A 31 -10.84 -8.99 2.33
CA ILE A 31 -11.50 -8.29 1.22
C ILE A 31 -11.74 -6.80 1.55
N ASP A 32 -11.72 -6.42 2.83
CA ASP A 32 -12.01 -5.06 3.30
C ASP A 32 -10.82 -4.09 3.19
N VAL A 33 -9.97 -4.26 2.17
CA VAL A 33 -8.84 -3.36 1.89
C VAL A 33 -9.38 -1.95 1.57
N GLY A 34 -8.93 -0.94 2.31
CA GLY A 34 -9.35 0.46 2.17
C GLY A 34 -10.48 0.88 3.11
N ALA A 35 -11.10 -0.05 3.84
CA ALA A 35 -12.12 0.26 4.85
C ALA A 35 -11.54 1.05 6.04
N GLU A 36 -10.23 0.90 6.31
CA GLU A 36 -9.53 1.58 7.40
C GLU A 36 -9.61 3.10 7.30
N MET A 37 -9.65 3.67 6.08
CA MET A 37 -9.75 5.12 5.88
C MET A 37 -11.15 5.62 6.23
N GLN A 38 -12.20 4.95 5.75
CA GLN A 38 -13.59 5.34 6.00
C GLN A 38 -13.96 5.21 7.48
N ILE A 39 -13.48 4.13 8.13
CA ILE A 39 -13.67 3.90 9.56
C ILE A 39 -12.91 4.96 10.37
N ALA A 40 -11.65 5.25 10.01
CA ALA A 40 -10.85 6.23 10.74
C ALA A 40 -11.38 7.65 10.60
N GLU A 41 -11.84 8.05 9.41
CA GLU A 41 -12.50 9.35 9.20
C GLU A 41 -13.72 9.48 10.11
N LYS A 42 -14.63 8.49 10.08
CA LYS A 42 -15.85 8.50 10.87
C LYS A 42 -15.56 8.56 12.37
N LEU A 43 -14.63 7.74 12.86
CA LEU A 43 -14.24 7.75 14.28
C LEU A 43 -13.58 9.06 14.69
N SER A 44 -12.80 9.68 13.81
CA SER A 44 -12.15 10.96 14.10
C SER A 44 -13.11 12.14 14.26
N LEU A 45 -14.37 12.00 13.82
CA LEU A 45 -15.44 12.97 14.05
C LEU A 45 -16.08 12.81 15.44
N GLU A 46 -15.92 11.65 16.06
CA GLU A 46 -16.52 11.28 17.35
C GLU A 46 -15.52 11.36 18.51
N CYS A 47 -14.22 11.52 18.24
CA CYS A 47 -13.14 11.57 19.23
C CYS A 47 -12.28 12.83 19.11
N ASP A 48 -11.86 13.39 20.25
CA ASP A 48 -10.95 14.55 20.31
C ASP A 48 -9.48 14.12 20.06
N GLU A 49 -9.16 12.86 20.34
CA GLU A 49 -7.88 12.22 20.07
C GLU A 49 -7.72 11.86 18.58
N PRO A 50 -6.47 11.89 18.06
CA PRO A 50 -6.22 11.48 16.69
C PRO A 50 -6.48 9.98 16.51
N VAL A 51 -7.19 9.63 15.44
CA VAL A 51 -7.38 8.24 14.99
C VAL A 51 -6.32 7.92 13.95
N TYR A 52 -5.60 6.81 14.13
CA TYR A 52 -4.58 6.40 13.17
C TYR A 52 -5.09 5.25 12.31
N SER A 53 -4.94 5.35 10.99
CA SER A 53 -5.16 4.23 10.08
C SER A 53 -3.81 3.76 9.53
N ILE A 54 -3.64 2.45 9.45
CA ILE A 54 -2.44 1.82 8.90
C ILE A 54 -2.88 1.02 7.69
N GLU A 55 -2.44 1.47 6.54
CA GLU A 55 -2.81 0.91 5.27
C GLU A 55 -1.77 -0.12 4.84
N ARG A 56 -2.19 -1.39 4.82
CA ARG A 56 -1.31 -2.54 4.54
C ARG A 56 -1.19 -2.86 3.05
N ALA A 57 -2.01 -2.24 2.21
CA ALA A 57 -1.97 -2.45 0.76
C ALA A 57 -0.78 -1.74 0.11
N ASN A 58 -0.30 -0.65 0.70
CA ASN A 58 0.96 0.00 0.37
C ASN A 58 2.12 -0.60 1.18
N ASP A 59 3.28 -0.75 0.54
CA ASP A 59 4.55 -1.01 1.23
C ASP A 59 5.58 0.03 0.74
N PRO A 60 6.14 0.86 1.65
CA PRO A 60 6.00 0.81 3.11
C PRO A 60 4.57 1.13 3.55
N TRP A 61 4.09 0.42 4.59
CA TRP A 61 2.75 0.61 5.13
C TRP A 61 2.54 2.10 5.41
N THR A 62 1.48 2.66 4.82
CA THR A 62 1.20 4.08 4.98
C THR A 62 0.48 4.28 6.30
N VAL A 63 1.01 5.18 7.12
CA VAL A 63 0.37 5.58 8.38
C VAL A 63 -0.29 6.93 8.16
N MET A 64 -1.56 7.01 8.47
CA MET A 64 -2.34 8.25 8.38
C MET A 64 -2.89 8.60 9.77
N SER A 65 -3.00 9.89 10.04
CA SER A 65 -3.66 10.45 11.22
C SER A 65 -4.90 11.22 10.79
N TRP A 66 -5.99 10.97 11.50
CA TRP A 66 -7.28 11.59 11.28
C TRP A 66 -7.67 12.37 12.53
N ARG A 67 -8.03 13.64 12.36
CA ARG A 67 -8.51 14.49 13.46
C ARG A 67 -9.67 15.34 12.97
N ASN A 68 -10.84 15.20 13.60
CA ASN A 68 -12.05 15.93 13.21
C ASN A 68 -12.36 15.81 11.71
N GLY A 69 -12.17 14.62 11.13
CA GLY A 69 -12.34 14.35 9.69
C GLY A 69 -11.21 14.83 8.79
N ALA A 70 -10.18 15.51 9.32
CA ALA A 70 -9.03 15.95 8.53
C ALA A 70 -7.93 14.88 8.50
N LEU A 71 -7.44 14.56 7.31
CA LEU A 71 -6.37 13.61 7.05
C LEU A 71 -4.98 14.28 7.05
N GLU A 72 -4.04 13.67 7.77
CA GLU A 72 -2.61 13.95 7.71
C GLU A 72 -1.85 12.64 7.44
N ILE A 73 -1.04 12.60 6.37
CA ILE A 73 -0.18 11.45 6.09
C ILE A 73 1.08 11.58 6.94
N LEU A 74 1.40 10.55 7.72
CA LEU A 74 2.59 10.52 8.55
C LEU A 74 3.72 9.80 7.84
N GLU A 75 4.88 10.44 7.73
CA GLU A 75 6.13 9.84 7.22
C GLU A 75 6.77 8.89 8.25
N VAL A 76 5.97 8.08 8.94
CA VAL A 76 6.43 7.13 9.96
C VAL A 76 5.84 5.75 9.68
N GLY A 77 6.63 4.71 9.93
CA GLY A 77 6.14 3.34 9.85
C GLY A 77 5.29 2.94 11.08
N PRO A 78 4.53 1.84 10.99
CA PRO A 78 3.69 1.28 12.06
C PRO A 78 4.40 1.11 13.40
N GLU A 79 5.65 0.66 13.37
CA GLU A 79 6.46 0.46 14.58
C GLU A 79 6.89 1.78 15.23
N ALA A 80 7.18 2.80 14.42
CA ALA A 80 7.53 4.13 14.91
C ALA A 80 6.31 4.82 15.52
N LEU A 81 5.14 4.64 14.91
CA LEU A 81 3.86 5.01 15.52
C LEU A 81 3.64 4.26 16.85
N ALA A 82 3.76 2.93 16.86
CA ALA A 82 3.58 2.16 18.09
C ALA A 82 4.48 2.65 19.24
N LYS A 83 5.75 2.97 18.96
CA LYS A 83 6.66 3.60 19.93
C LYS A 83 6.18 4.96 20.42
N SER A 84 5.71 5.84 19.52
CA SER A 84 5.22 7.18 19.90
C SER A 84 3.94 7.13 20.74
N LEU A 85 3.11 6.11 20.53
CA LEU A 85 1.89 5.86 21.30
C LEU A 85 2.15 5.11 22.62
N GLY A 86 3.40 4.74 22.90
CA GLY A 86 3.78 4.01 24.12
C GLY A 86 3.36 2.54 24.12
N CYS A 87 3.10 1.95 22.94
CA CYS A 87 2.72 0.55 22.82
C CYS A 87 3.94 -0.36 23.01
N PRO A 88 3.86 -1.39 23.88
CA PRO A 88 4.95 -2.35 24.05
C PRO A 88 5.09 -3.23 22.80
N LEU A 89 6.24 -3.15 22.13
CA LEU A 89 6.55 -3.99 20.98
C LEU A 89 7.21 -5.31 21.42
N PRO A 90 6.77 -6.47 20.90
CA PRO A 90 7.40 -7.75 21.19
C PRO A 90 8.85 -7.76 20.68
N GLY A 91 9.81 -8.15 21.54
CA GLY A 91 11.24 -8.22 21.19
C GLY A 91 12.06 -6.96 21.46
N SER A 92 11.53 -5.99 22.22
CA SER A 92 12.25 -4.77 22.62
C SER A 92 13.25 -5.04 23.76
N ASP A 93 14.31 -5.79 23.47
CA ASP A 93 15.59 -5.57 24.16
C ASP A 93 16.22 -4.28 23.60
N GLU A 94 16.69 -3.44 24.50
CA GLU A 94 17.33 -2.15 24.20
C GLU A 94 18.59 -2.33 23.33
N SER A 95 18.43 -2.30 22.01
CA SER A 95 19.28 -1.56 21.08
C SER A 95 18.94 -1.97 19.66
N SER A 96 18.25 -1.09 18.95
CA SER A 96 18.53 -0.94 17.52
C SER A 96 18.44 0.55 17.26
N ASP A 97 19.60 1.13 17.02
CA ASP A 97 19.70 2.39 16.27
C ASP A 97 18.69 2.35 15.14
N PRO A 98 17.98 3.44 14.82
CA PRO A 98 17.13 3.48 13.64
C PRO A 98 18.05 3.23 12.44
N ALA A 99 18.07 2.00 11.95
CA ALA A 99 18.62 1.71 10.64
C ALA A 99 17.89 2.66 9.71
N VAL A 100 18.64 3.58 9.10
CA VAL A 100 18.15 4.51 8.09
C VAL A 100 17.37 3.67 7.08
N ARG A 101 16.03 3.65 7.19
CA ARG A 101 15.18 2.89 6.28
C ARG A 101 15.38 3.54 4.92
N LYS A 102 16.02 2.81 4.01
CA LYS A 102 16.20 3.28 2.64
C LYS A 102 14.81 3.51 2.04
N PRO A 103 14.55 4.63 1.37
CA PRO A 103 13.25 4.91 0.79
C PRO A 103 12.95 3.83 -0.26
N LEU A 104 11.92 3.03 0.00
CA LEU A 104 11.33 2.16 -1.01
C LEU A 104 10.64 3.04 -2.05
N ARG A 105 10.61 2.58 -3.29
CA ARG A 105 9.92 3.27 -4.37
C ARG A 105 8.93 2.34 -5.03
N LYS A 106 7.81 2.90 -5.51
CA LYS A 106 6.70 2.15 -6.12
C LYS A 106 6.46 2.58 -7.57
N VAL A 107 6.42 1.62 -8.49
CA VAL A 107 5.93 1.79 -9.87
C VAL A 107 4.87 0.74 -10.16
N ALA A 108 4.18 0.90 -11.27
CA ALA A 108 3.35 -0.16 -11.79
C ALA A 108 3.51 -0.35 -13.29
N TRP A 109 3.35 -1.61 -13.69
CA TRP A 109 3.24 -2.02 -15.08
C TRP A 109 1.86 -2.60 -15.33
N ALA A 110 1.10 -2.03 -16.26
CA ALA A 110 -0.24 -2.49 -16.60
C ALA A 110 -0.29 -3.06 -18.03
N GLU A 111 -0.54 -4.37 -18.15
CA GLU A 111 -0.56 -5.05 -19.44
C GLU A 111 -1.76 -4.63 -20.29
N GLY A 112 -1.50 -4.29 -21.56
CA GLY A 112 -2.54 -3.94 -22.53
C GLY A 112 -3.30 -2.63 -22.23
N VAL A 113 -2.90 -1.87 -21.21
CA VAL A 113 -3.49 -0.58 -20.86
C VAL A 113 -2.79 0.55 -21.62
N ARG A 114 -3.56 1.58 -22.00
CA ARG A 114 -3.08 2.82 -22.60
C ARG A 114 -3.01 3.94 -21.58
N ALA A 115 -2.08 4.89 -21.77
CA ALA A 115 -1.96 6.06 -20.89
C ALA A 115 -3.26 6.86 -20.77
N GLU A 116 -4.00 7.03 -21.88
CA GLU A 116 -5.28 7.75 -21.90
C GLU A 116 -6.38 7.08 -21.07
N ASP A 117 -6.46 5.74 -21.12
CA ASP A 117 -7.44 4.98 -20.36
C ASP A 117 -7.09 4.99 -18.86
N ALA A 118 -5.81 4.84 -18.54
CA ALA A 118 -5.34 4.90 -17.15
C ALA A 118 -5.56 6.29 -16.55
N LEU A 119 -5.24 7.37 -17.29
CA LEU A 119 -5.48 8.73 -16.81
C LEU A 119 -6.96 8.96 -16.54
N ARG A 120 -7.83 8.56 -17.47
CA ARG A 120 -9.28 8.71 -17.32
C ARG A 120 -9.79 8.02 -16.05
N VAL A 121 -9.39 6.77 -15.79
CA VAL A 121 -9.87 6.07 -14.60
C VAL A 121 -9.32 6.65 -13.30
N LEU A 122 -8.09 7.18 -13.31
CA LEU A 122 -7.50 7.84 -12.14
C LEU A 122 -8.22 9.17 -11.82
N GLU A 123 -8.59 9.95 -12.84
CA GLU A 123 -9.37 11.19 -12.68
C GLU A 123 -10.82 10.91 -12.24
N GLU A 124 -11.45 9.88 -12.81
CA GLU A 124 -12.80 9.45 -12.42
C GLU A 124 -12.85 8.98 -10.96
N ASP A 125 -11.80 8.30 -10.50
CA ASP A 125 -11.68 7.80 -9.13
C ASP A 125 -11.41 8.93 -8.12
N ALA A 126 -10.50 9.85 -8.47
CA ALA A 126 -10.23 11.04 -7.66
C ALA A 126 -11.40 12.02 -7.61
N GLY A 127 -12.33 11.96 -8.57
CA GLY A 127 -13.43 12.92 -8.72
C GLY A 127 -12.99 14.31 -9.19
N GLU A 128 -11.70 14.49 -9.47
CA GLU A 128 -11.09 15.71 -9.96
C GLU A 128 -9.93 15.40 -10.93
N PRO A 129 -9.56 16.35 -11.81
CA PRO A 129 -8.42 16.16 -12.71
C PRO A 129 -7.12 15.93 -11.94
N VAL A 130 -6.32 14.97 -12.38
CA VAL A 130 -5.05 14.66 -11.74
C VAL A 130 -4.07 15.83 -11.97
N PRO A 131 -3.48 16.40 -10.90
CA PRO A 131 -2.45 17.42 -11.01
C PRO A 131 -1.34 17.06 -12.00
N PRO A 132 -0.93 18.00 -12.89
CA PRO A 132 0.16 17.76 -13.82
C PRO A 132 1.44 17.35 -13.09
N GLY A 133 2.03 16.22 -13.50
CA GLY A 133 3.27 15.70 -12.94
C GLY A 133 3.12 14.80 -11.72
N GLN A 134 1.90 14.60 -11.19
CA GLN A 134 1.64 13.60 -10.14
C GLN A 134 1.98 12.19 -10.63
N TYR A 135 1.49 11.84 -11.82
CA TYR A 135 1.85 10.58 -12.48
C TYR A 135 2.57 10.85 -13.80
N ARG A 136 3.57 10.02 -14.07
CA ARG A 136 4.20 9.86 -15.37
C ARG A 136 3.71 8.55 -15.97
N LEU A 137 2.81 8.69 -16.93
CA LEU A 137 2.20 7.62 -17.70
C LEU A 137 2.94 7.49 -19.03
N GLU A 138 3.63 6.37 -19.24
CA GLU A 138 4.43 6.12 -20.44
C GLU A 138 3.94 4.88 -21.18
N ASP A 139 3.30 5.09 -22.33
CA ASP A 139 2.91 4.00 -23.22
C ASP A 139 4.14 3.22 -23.70
N ARG A 140 4.08 1.90 -23.55
CA ARG A 140 5.08 0.95 -24.04
C ARG A 140 4.39 -0.08 -24.94
N PRO A 141 5.14 -0.82 -25.79
CA PRO A 141 4.52 -1.72 -26.78
C PRO A 141 3.57 -2.80 -26.24
N ARG A 142 3.66 -3.16 -24.96
CA ARG A 142 2.85 -4.23 -24.33
C ARG A 142 1.94 -3.74 -23.20
N GLY A 143 1.88 -2.44 -22.96
CA GLY A 143 1.16 -1.89 -21.81
C GLY A 143 1.66 -0.52 -21.40
N LEU A 144 1.38 -0.17 -20.15
CA LEU A 144 1.64 1.14 -19.59
C LEU A 144 2.57 1.05 -18.39
N LEU A 145 3.60 1.90 -18.38
CA LEU A 145 4.37 2.17 -17.17
C LEU A 145 3.73 3.36 -16.43
N ILE A 146 3.41 3.16 -15.16
CA ILE A 146 2.92 4.17 -14.23
C ILE A 146 4.03 4.42 -13.22
N SER A 147 4.48 5.66 -13.14
CA SER A 147 5.50 6.09 -12.18
C SER A 147 5.16 7.48 -11.63
N SER A 148 5.84 7.90 -10.58
CA SER A 148 5.66 9.20 -9.96
C SER A 148 6.98 9.94 -9.83
N GLY A 149 6.92 11.28 -9.83
CA GLY A 149 8.05 12.13 -9.47
C GLY A 149 8.40 12.08 -7.97
N THR A 150 7.48 11.65 -7.12
CA THR A 150 7.63 11.59 -5.65
C THR A 150 8.11 10.23 -5.13
N SER A 151 8.58 9.33 -6.02
CA SER A 151 8.99 7.94 -5.71
C SER A 151 7.87 6.98 -5.34
N ASP A 152 6.63 7.44 -5.17
CA ASP A 152 5.47 6.61 -4.88
C ASP A 152 4.29 7.02 -5.76
N ILE A 153 3.62 6.01 -6.33
CA ILE A 153 2.42 6.18 -7.16
C ILE A 153 1.12 6.06 -6.35
N GLY A 154 1.20 5.88 -5.03
CA GLY A 154 0.03 5.66 -4.18
C GLY A 154 -0.78 4.47 -4.69
N TYR A 155 -2.10 4.64 -4.79
CA TYR A 155 -3.03 3.59 -5.21
C TYR A 155 -3.22 3.44 -6.73
N ALA A 156 -2.42 4.12 -7.55
CA ALA A 156 -2.68 4.15 -8.99
C ALA A 156 -2.71 2.75 -9.63
N ASP A 157 -1.93 1.80 -9.10
CA ASP A 157 -1.93 0.40 -9.54
C ASP A 157 -3.22 -0.35 -9.18
N LEU A 158 -3.73 -0.15 -7.98
CA LEU A 158 -5.00 -0.69 -7.51
C LEU A 158 -6.18 -0.11 -8.29
N THR A 159 -6.28 1.23 -8.35
CA THR A 159 -7.36 1.92 -9.08
C THR A 159 -7.41 1.49 -10.54
N VAL A 160 -6.26 1.41 -11.22
CA VAL A 160 -6.21 0.96 -12.62
C VAL A 160 -6.64 -0.51 -12.73
N SER A 161 -6.24 -1.38 -11.80
CA SER A 161 -6.65 -2.79 -11.80
C SER A 161 -8.15 -2.96 -11.59
N GLU A 162 -8.73 -2.20 -10.65
CA GLU A 162 -10.15 -2.26 -10.31
C GLU A 162 -11.03 -1.73 -11.46
N ARG A 163 -10.69 -0.56 -12.00
CA ARG A 163 -11.48 0.11 -13.06
C ARG A 163 -11.26 -0.52 -14.44
N LEU A 164 -10.14 -1.22 -14.65
CA LEU A 164 -9.86 -1.99 -15.86
C LEU A 164 -9.68 -3.48 -15.53
N PRO A 165 -10.76 -4.20 -15.17
CA PRO A 165 -10.67 -5.52 -14.52
C PRO A 165 -10.10 -6.65 -15.38
N ARG A 166 -9.94 -6.42 -16.69
CA ARG A 166 -9.30 -7.37 -17.62
C ARG A 166 -7.79 -7.18 -17.70
N ALA A 167 -7.28 -6.03 -17.28
CA ALA A 167 -5.86 -5.75 -17.25
C ALA A 167 -5.20 -6.50 -16.09
N ARG A 168 -3.99 -6.98 -16.33
CA ARG A 168 -3.11 -7.44 -15.27
C ARG A 168 -2.15 -6.31 -14.94
N VAL A 169 -2.13 -5.92 -13.67
CA VAL A 169 -1.29 -4.82 -13.18
C VAL A 169 -0.27 -5.39 -12.22
N TYR A 170 0.98 -4.98 -12.37
CA TYR A 170 2.10 -5.41 -11.54
C TYR A 170 2.57 -4.19 -10.75
N GLY A 171 2.17 -4.10 -9.49
CA GLY A 171 2.69 -3.10 -8.56
C GLY A 171 4.06 -3.56 -8.06
N VAL A 172 5.12 -2.84 -8.44
CA VAL A 172 6.50 -3.18 -8.08
C VAL A 172 7.01 -2.17 -7.07
N VAL A 173 7.45 -2.68 -5.93
CA VAL A 173 8.14 -1.89 -4.93
C VAL A 173 9.52 -2.44 -4.72
N ALA A 174 10.51 -1.55 -4.67
CA ALA A 174 11.87 -1.96 -4.38
C ALA A 174 12.68 -0.87 -3.69
N SER A 175 13.71 -1.32 -2.96
CA SER A 175 14.80 -0.48 -2.50
C SER A 175 15.79 -0.18 -3.65
N PRO A 176 16.63 0.87 -3.54
CA PRO A 176 17.57 1.23 -4.61
C PRO A 176 18.55 0.14 -5.03
N ASN A 177 18.93 -0.72 -4.09
CA ASN A 177 19.83 -1.85 -4.32
C ASN A 177 19.10 -3.19 -4.47
N LEU A 178 17.77 -3.19 -4.54
CA LEU A 178 16.92 -4.37 -4.68
C LEU A 178 17.12 -5.42 -3.57
N ASP A 179 17.62 -5.00 -2.40
CA ASP A 179 17.70 -5.87 -1.21
C ASP A 179 16.32 -6.09 -0.58
N THR A 180 15.37 -5.20 -0.87
CA THR A 180 13.94 -5.37 -0.65
C THR A 180 13.28 -5.18 -2.01
N PHE A 181 12.56 -6.19 -2.47
CA PHE A 181 11.89 -6.20 -3.75
C PHE A 181 10.65 -7.06 -3.65
N PHE A 182 9.50 -6.55 -4.06
CA PHE A 182 8.30 -7.35 -4.20
C PHE A 182 7.42 -6.82 -5.32
N VAL A 183 6.59 -7.73 -5.82
CA VAL A 183 5.66 -7.48 -6.92
C VAL A 183 4.30 -8.02 -6.52
N ASN A 184 3.31 -7.14 -6.45
CA ASN A 184 1.91 -7.50 -6.32
C ASN A 184 1.33 -7.63 -7.73
N VAL A 185 0.71 -8.77 -8.01
CA VAL A 185 -0.01 -9.04 -9.25
C VAL A 185 -1.49 -8.81 -8.99
N LEU A 186 -2.01 -7.73 -9.55
CA LEU A 186 -3.37 -7.25 -9.36
C LEU A 186 -4.21 -7.56 -10.60
N GLN A 187 -5.44 -8.01 -10.41
CA GLN A 187 -6.43 -8.14 -11.48
C GLN A 187 -7.84 -7.92 -10.92
N GLY A 188 -8.56 -6.94 -11.47
CA GLY A 188 -9.92 -6.64 -11.00
C GLY A 188 -9.99 -6.09 -9.58
N GLY A 189 -8.95 -5.38 -9.14
CA GLY A 189 -8.87 -4.84 -7.78
C GLY A 189 -8.34 -5.83 -6.72
N GLU A 190 -8.17 -7.10 -7.08
CA GLU A 190 -7.67 -8.12 -6.15
C GLU A 190 -6.18 -8.42 -6.38
N CYS A 191 -5.43 -8.65 -5.29
CA CYS A 191 -4.08 -9.19 -5.36
C CYS A 191 -4.13 -10.71 -5.53
N ILE A 192 -3.94 -11.16 -6.77
CA ILE A 192 -4.00 -12.58 -7.15
C ILE A 192 -2.65 -13.29 -6.98
N GLY A 193 -1.59 -12.56 -6.64
CA GLY A 193 -0.28 -13.15 -6.36
C GLY A 193 0.76 -12.13 -5.92
N GLN A 194 1.72 -12.58 -5.12
CA GLN A 194 2.84 -11.77 -4.67
C GLN A 194 4.18 -12.51 -4.81
N PHE A 195 5.15 -11.84 -5.44
CA PHE A 195 6.55 -12.22 -5.42
C PHE A 195 7.27 -11.34 -4.40
N ALA A 196 8.14 -11.89 -3.55
CA ALA A 196 8.94 -11.11 -2.60
C ALA A 196 10.36 -11.66 -2.45
N GLN A 197 11.32 -10.74 -2.38
CA GLN A 197 12.72 -11.00 -2.10
C GLN A 197 13.27 -9.94 -1.13
N PRO A 198 13.66 -10.33 0.11
CA PRO A 198 13.53 -11.67 0.68
C PRO A 198 12.05 -12.10 0.82
N PRO A 199 11.76 -13.41 0.82
CA PRO A 199 10.40 -13.90 1.06
C PRO A 199 9.90 -13.51 2.45
N TYR A 200 8.61 -13.19 2.57
CA TYR A 200 7.97 -13.00 3.87
C TYR A 200 7.88 -14.34 4.63
N GLU A 201 8.12 -14.29 5.96
CA GLU A 201 7.93 -15.47 6.82
C GLU A 201 6.46 -15.91 6.86
N ILE A 202 5.54 -14.94 6.83
CA ILE A 202 4.10 -15.14 6.78
C ILE A 202 3.57 -14.31 5.61
N PRO A 203 3.33 -14.93 4.44
CA PRO A 203 2.87 -14.21 3.25
C PRO A 203 1.41 -13.74 3.42
N HIS A 204 1.15 -12.48 3.07
CA HIS A 204 -0.19 -11.87 3.15
C HIS A 204 -1.06 -12.21 1.94
N PHE A 205 -0.44 -12.58 0.82
CA PHE A 205 -1.10 -12.90 -0.45
C PHE A 205 -0.61 -14.26 -0.98
N PRO A 206 -1.33 -14.86 -1.96
CA PRO A 206 -0.85 -16.07 -2.63
C PRO A 206 0.57 -15.86 -3.17
N VAL A 207 1.53 -16.70 -2.75
CA VAL A 207 2.92 -16.56 -3.18
C VAL A 207 3.05 -17.02 -4.63
N VAL A 208 3.68 -16.20 -5.47
CA VAL A 208 4.14 -16.58 -6.80
C VAL A 208 5.65 -16.64 -6.83
N HIS A 209 6.19 -17.67 -7.49
CA HIS A 209 7.63 -17.92 -7.55
C HIS A 209 8.32 -17.25 -8.74
N GLU A 210 7.53 -16.77 -9.70
CA GLU A 210 8.04 -16.11 -10.90
C GLU A 210 7.08 -15.00 -11.35
N ILE A 211 7.65 -13.94 -11.90
CA ILE A 211 6.93 -12.87 -12.57
C ILE A 211 7.38 -12.86 -14.01
N MET A 212 6.44 -13.05 -14.94
CA MET A 212 6.73 -13.13 -16.38
C MET A 212 7.77 -14.21 -16.74
N GLY A 213 7.82 -15.31 -15.97
CA GLY A 213 8.78 -16.41 -16.13
C GLY A 213 10.17 -16.13 -15.54
N GLU A 214 10.34 -15.03 -14.81
CA GLU A 214 11.61 -14.62 -14.22
C GLU A 214 11.55 -14.63 -12.69
N GLN A 215 12.69 -14.93 -12.05
CA GLN A 215 12.78 -15.17 -10.60
C GLN A 215 13.75 -14.26 -9.86
N SER A 216 14.51 -13.42 -10.58
CA SER A 216 15.43 -12.45 -9.96
C SER A 216 14.93 -11.03 -10.16
N PRO A 217 15.06 -10.13 -9.17
CA PRO A 217 14.58 -8.74 -9.26
C PRO A 217 14.95 -8.04 -10.55
N GLU A 218 16.22 -8.12 -10.98
CA GLU A 218 16.69 -7.45 -12.20
C GLU A 218 16.05 -8.02 -13.47
N ARG A 219 15.83 -9.33 -13.52
CA ARG A 219 15.23 -10.00 -14.68
C ARG A 219 13.73 -9.76 -14.73
N ILE A 220 13.07 -9.73 -13.57
CA ILE A 220 11.66 -9.36 -13.43
C ILE A 220 11.44 -7.92 -13.92
N LEU A 221 12.26 -6.97 -13.46
CA LEU A 221 12.21 -5.58 -13.92
C LEU A 221 12.39 -5.47 -15.44
N ALA A 222 13.38 -6.17 -16.00
CA ALA A 222 13.60 -6.21 -17.45
C ALA A 222 12.41 -6.81 -18.20
N ALA A 223 11.79 -7.87 -17.69
CA ALA A 223 10.63 -8.51 -18.30
C ALA A 223 9.38 -7.62 -18.29
N LEU A 224 9.21 -6.83 -17.22
CA LEU A 224 8.17 -5.81 -17.09
C LEU A 224 8.48 -4.51 -17.86
N GLY A 225 9.68 -4.40 -18.44
CA GLY A 225 10.11 -3.19 -19.14
C GLY A 225 10.37 -1.99 -18.22
N ILE A 226 10.60 -2.24 -16.92
CA ILE A 226 10.87 -1.22 -15.92
C ILE A 226 12.39 -1.03 -15.79
N PRO A 227 12.94 0.16 -16.07
CA PRO A 227 14.36 0.41 -15.88
C PRO A 227 14.76 0.31 -14.39
N ALA A 228 15.73 -0.55 -14.05
CA ALA A 228 16.22 -0.67 -12.67
C ALA A 228 16.78 0.65 -12.13
N GLU A 229 17.25 1.54 -13.01
CA GLU A 229 17.68 2.91 -12.71
C GLU A 229 16.62 3.73 -11.98
N TRP A 230 15.34 3.44 -12.22
CA TRP A 230 14.22 4.12 -11.57
C TRP A 230 14.28 3.98 -10.04
N PHE A 231 14.74 2.83 -9.56
CA PHE A 231 14.96 2.58 -8.14
C PHE A 231 16.32 3.12 -7.66
N ARG A 232 17.32 3.23 -8.55
CA ARG A 232 18.74 3.42 -8.17
C ARG A 232 19.18 4.85 -7.84
N ASN A 233 18.47 5.90 -8.25
CA ASN A 233 19.02 7.26 -8.17
C ASN A 233 19.06 7.81 -6.73
N GLU A 234 20.27 8.05 -6.19
CA GLU A 234 21.05 9.32 -6.18
C GLU A 234 20.61 10.28 -5.07
#